data_AF-A0AAU3UFG7-F1
#
_entry.id   AF-A0AAU3UFG7-F1
#
_cell.length_a   1.000
_cell.length_b   1.000
_cell.length_c   1.000
_cell.angle_alpha   90.00
_cell.angle_beta   90.00
_cell.angle_gamma   90.00
#
_symmetry.space_group_name_H-M   'P 1'
#
loop_
_entity.id
_entity.type
_entity.pdbx_description
1 polymer ?
#
loop_
_entity_poly.entity_id
_entity_poly.type
_entity_poly.pdbx_seq_one_letter_code
_entity_poly.pdbx_strand_id
1 'polypeptide(L)'
;MREHLAGLPAENPVGLVDAFLATVRPVVEESAGGAGCAVAAVTVDTDSGELRTVAATAFDSWTETLADRLTAAGVGKDEAMDLATTLITLLQGAHVLCRAAGNIEPFDRMARAAAELVRSRFER
;
A
#
# COMPACT_ATOMS: atom_id res chain seq x y z
N MET A 1 6.14 1.69 9.27
CA MET A 1 5.05 1.80 8.28
C MET A 1 4.11 2.97 8.57
N ARG A 2 3.30 2.94 9.62
CA ARG A 2 2.35 4.03 9.97
C ARG A 2 2.96 5.44 9.94
N GLU A 3 4.10 5.64 10.59
CA GLU A 3 4.80 6.94 10.60
C GLU A 3 5.25 7.38 9.20
N HIS A 4 5.70 6.44 8.36
CA HIS A 4 6.07 6.75 6.98
C HIS A 4 4.86 7.17 6.16
N LEU A 5 3.72 6.48 6.33
CA LEU A 5 2.46 6.85 5.68
C LEU A 5 1.97 8.22 6.13
N ALA A 6 2.02 8.50 7.44
CA ALA A 6 1.63 9.79 8.00
C ALA A 6 2.50 10.95 7.46
N GLY A 7 3.76 10.67 7.11
CA GLY A 7 4.69 11.63 6.53
C GLY A 7 4.54 11.87 5.03
N LEU A 8 3.67 11.14 4.32
CA LEU A 8 3.46 11.34 2.88
C LEU A 8 2.94 12.76 2.60
N PRO A 9 3.36 13.41 1.50
CA PRO A 9 2.83 14.71 1.09
C PRO A 9 1.32 14.59 0.81
N ALA A 10 0.58 15.66 1.06
CA ALA A 10 -0.88 15.70 0.88
C ALA A 10 -1.32 16.98 0.15
N GLU A 11 -0.58 17.37 -0.88
CA GLU A 11 -0.93 18.55 -1.70
C GLU A 11 -2.09 18.24 -2.65
N ASN A 12 -2.09 17.04 -3.24
CA ASN A 12 -3.15 16.52 -4.10
C ASN A 12 -3.11 14.98 -4.13
N PRO A 13 -4.19 14.30 -4.59
CA PRO A 13 -4.28 12.84 -4.51
C PRO A 13 -3.25 12.13 -5.38
N VAL A 14 -2.93 12.67 -6.56
CA VAL A 14 -1.97 12.09 -7.51
C VAL A 14 -0.57 12.11 -6.91
N GLY A 15 -0.11 13.26 -6.43
CA GLY A 15 1.20 13.43 -5.81
C GLY A 15 1.37 12.57 -4.56
N LEU A 16 0.31 12.39 -3.76
CA LEU A 16 0.34 11.48 -2.62
C LEU A 16 0.51 10.03 -3.07
N VAL A 17 -0.23 9.56 -4.08
CA VAL A 17 -0.09 8.18 -4.60
C VAL A 17 1.30 7.96 -5.22
N ASP A 18 1.80 8.93 -5.99
CA ASP A 18 3.15 8.84 -6.55
C ASP A 18 4.21 8.75 -5.42
N ALA A 19 4.06 9.53 -4.35
CA ALA A 19 4.91 9.45 -3.18
C ALA A 19 4.78 8.12 -2.41
N PHE A 20 3.57 7.58 -2.27
CA PHE A 20 3.34 6.25 -1.69
C PHE A 20 4.08 5.17 -2.49
N LEU A 21 3.91 5.15 -3.82
CA LEU A 21 4.56 4.19 -4.71
C LEU A 21 6.09 4.28 -4.61
N ALA A 22 6.64 5.50 -4.60
CA ALA A 22 8.08 5.71 -4.41
C ALA A 22 8.57 5.20 -3.04
N THR A 23 7.79 5.43 -1.98
CA THR A 23 8.11 5.01 -0.61
C THR A 23 8.15 3.49 -0.45
N VAL A 24 7.22 2.77 -1.08
CA VAL A 24 7.11 1.31 -0.91
C VAL A 24 8.01 0.51 -1.86
N ARG A 25 8.44 1.09 -2.98
CA ARG A 25 9.31 0.42 -3.97
C ARG A 25 10.52 -0.30 -3.35
N PRO A 26 11.38 0.34 -2.52
CA PRO A 26 12.55 -0.34 -1.97
C PRO A 26 12.17 -1.55 -1.11
N VAL A 27 11.07 -1.48 -0.35
CA VAL A 27 10.60 -2.58 0.50
C VAL A 27 10.10 -3.77 -0.34
N VAL A 28 9.46 -3.49 -1.48
CA VAL A 28 9.04 -4.54 -2.42
C VAL A 28 10.24 -5.13 -3.18
N GLU A 29 11.26 -4.33 -3.49
CA GLU A 29 12.49 -4.79 -4.15
C GLU A 29 13.26 -5.79 -3.29
N GLU A 30 13.36 -5.55 -1.98
CA GLU A 30 13.89 -6.54 -1.04
C GLU A 30 13.09 -7.85 -1.06
N SER A 31 11.79 -7.78 -1.37
CA SER A 31 10.94 -8.97 -1.40
C SER A 31 11.21 -9.91 -2.56
N ALA A 32 11.74 -9.38 -3.67
CA ALA A 32 12.26 -10.20 -4.77
C ALA A 32 13.42 -11.11 -4.31
N GLY A 33 14.20 -10.68 -3.31
CA GLY A 33 15.28 -11.45 -2.69
C GLY A 33 14.84 -12.39 -1.57
N GLY A 34 13.54 -12.53 -1.30
CA GLY A 34 13.00 -13.42 -0.27
C GLY A 34 12.42 -12.72 0.96
N ALA A 35 12.64 -11.41 1.14
CA ALA A 35 11.94 -10.63 2.16
C ALA A 35 10.43 -10.51 1.84
N GLY A 36 9.65 -9.94 2.76
CA GLY A 36 8.22 -9.69 2.55
C GLY A 36 7.60 -8.97 3.74
N CYS A 37 6.30 -8.72 3.68
CA CYS A 37 5.59 -8.10 4.80
C CYS A 37 5.46 -9.09 5.97
N ALA A 38 6.13 -8.80 7.09
CA ALA A 38 6.04 -9.63 8.30
C ALA A 38 4.59 -9.73 8.84
N VAL A 39 3.81 -8.65 8.71
CA VAL A 39 2.39 -8.63 9.10
C VAL A 39 1.54 -9.50 8.17
N ALA A 40 1.83 -9.53 6.87
CA ALA A 40 1.16 -10.46 5.97
C ALA A 40 1.57 -11.91 6.22
N ALA A 41 2.82 -12.17 6.61
CA ALA A 41 3.30 -13.52 6.85
C ALA A 41 2.51 -14.24 7.97
N VAL A 42 2.13 -13.52 9.04
CA VAL A 42 1.37 -14.12 10.15
C VAL A 42 -0.08 -14.49 9.78
N THR A 43 -0.62 -13.96 8.68
CA THR A 43 -1.98 -14.29 8.22
C THR A 43 -2.05 -15.61 7.45
N VAL A 44 -0.91 -16.09 6.93
CA VAL A 44 -0.80 -17.34 6.17
C VAL A 44 -0.66 -18.55 7.09
N ASP A 45 -0.18 -18.33 8.32
CA ASP A 45 -0.03 -19.40 9.32
C ASP A 45 -1.40 -19.78 9.92
N THR A 46 -1.66 -21.08 10.07
CA THR A 46 -3.00 -21.63 10.37
C THR A 46 -3.37 -21.61 11.86
N ASP A 47 -2.40 -21.56 12.78
CA ASP A 47 -2.62 -21.67 14.24
C ASP A 47 -2.55 -20.32 15.00
N SER A 48 -2.84 -19.22 14.32
CA SER A 48 -2.43 -17.88 14.77
C SER A 48 -3.59 -16.95 15.14
N GLY A 49 -4.67 -17.47 15.74
CA GLY A 49 -5.91 -16.69 16.00
C GLY A 49 -5.71 -15.28 16.59
N GLU A 50 -4.91 -15.16 17.66
CA GLU A 50 -4.57 -13.85 18.25
C GLU A 50 -3.68 -13.00 17.33
N LEU A 51 -2.71 -13.62 16.66
CA LEU A 51 -1.81 -12.94 15.72
C LEU A 51 -2.55 -12.45 14.47
N ARG A 52 -3.61 -13.13 14.02
CA ARG A 52 -4.50 -12.63 12.95
C ARG A 52 -5.20 -11.35 13.38
N THR A 53 -5.66 -11.26 14.62
CA THR A 53 -6.25 -10.02 15.17
C THR A 53 -5.23 -8.89 15.25
N VAL A 54 -3.98 -9.19 15.64
CA VAL A 54 -2.89 -8.22 15.62
C VAL A 54 -2.59 -7.74 14.19
N ALA A 55 -2.57 -8.66 13.22
CA ALA A 55 -2.34 -8.33 11.81
C ALA A 55 -3.48 -7.47 11.24
N ALA A 56 -4.73 -7.80 11.55
CA ALA A 56 -5.90 -7.00 11.17
C ALA A 56 -5.77 -5.58 11.72
N THR A 57 -5.53 -5.44 13.03
CA THR A 57 -5.31 -4.13 13.68
C THR A 57 -4.18 -3.33 13.02
N ALA A 58 -3.09 -3.99 12.63
CA ALA A 58 -1.97 -3.34 11.97
C ALA A 58 -2.35 -2.84 10.56
N PHE A 59 -3.00 -3.66 9.74
CA PHE A 59 -3.45 -3.25 8.41
C PHE A 59 -4.53 -2.17 8.46
N ASP A 60 -5.46 -2.26 9.41
CA ASP A 60 -6.49 -1.24 9.64
C ASP A 60 -5.82 0.10 9.98
N SER A 61 -4.87 0.10 10.91
CA SER A 61 -4.16 1.31 11.29
C SER A 61 -3.39 1.95 10.13
N TRP A 62 -2.78 1.15 9.24
CA TRP A 62 -2.09 1.68 8.06
C TRP A 62 -3.07 2.24 7.04
N THR A 63 -4.20 1.57 6.84
CA THR A 63 -5.27 1.97 5.92
C THR A 63 -5.92 3.26 6.37
N GLU A 64 -6.29 3.38 7.65
CA GLU A 64 -6.82 4.60 8.25
C GLU A 64 -5.85 5.76 8.13
N THR A 65 -4.56 5.53 8.44
CA THR A 65 -3.53 6.58 8.32
C THR A 65 -3.41 7.07 6.87
N LEU A 66 -3.44 6.17 5.89
CA LEU A 66 -3.36 6.54 4.48
C LEU A 66 -4.64 7.26 4.02
N ALA A 67 -5.81 6.83 4.48
CA ALA A 67 -7.09 7.48 4.20
C ALA A 67 -7.14 8.90 4.78
N ASP A 68 -6.59 9.13 5.98
CA ASP A 68 -6.48 10.45 6.58
C ASP A 68 -5.60 11.38 5.73
N ARG A 69 -4.48 10.85 5.20
CA ARG A 69 -3.61 11.62 4.29
C ARG A 69 -4.30 11.92 2.95
N LEU A 70 -5.00 10.95 2.37
CA LEU A 70 -5.78 11.14 1.16
C LEU A 70 -6.91 12.17 1.34
N THR A 71 -7.56 12.16 2.51
CA THR A 71 -8.56 13.17 2.87
C THR A 71 -7.93 14.54 2.98
N ALA A 72 -6.76 14.64 3.63
CA ALA A 72 -6.00 15.89 3.69
C ALA A 72 -5.55 16.39 2.29
N ALA A 73 -5.38 15.48 1.33
CA ALA A 73 -5.08 15.78 -0.07
C ALA A 73 -6.31 16.12 -0.92
N GLY A 74 -7.51 16.21 -0.31
CA GLY A 74 -8.74 16.65 -0.97
C GLY A 74 -9.67 15.53 -1.46
N VAL A 75 -9.39 14.26 -1.13
CA VAL A 75 -10.29 13.13 -1.45
C VAL A 75 -11.46 13.09 -0.47
N GLY A 76 -12.67 12.75 -0.94
CA GLY A 76 -13.81 12.52 -0.04
C GLY A 76 -13.57 11.34 0.89
N LYS A 77 -14.06 11.39 2.14
CA LYS A 77 -13.72 10.41 3.19
C LYS A 77 -13.92 8.94 2.77
N ASP A 78 -15.06 8.61 2.18
CA ASP A 78 -15.37 7.23 1.77
C ASP A 78 -14.46 6.79 0.61
N GLU A 79 -14.25 7.67 -0.38
CA GLU A 79 -13.33 7.40 -1.48
C GLU A 79 -11.86 7.28 -1.02
N ALA A 80 -11.48 8.02 0.02
CA ALA A 80 -10.15 7.96 0.61
C ALA A 80 -9.92 6.60 1.28
N MET A 81 -10.93 6.05 1.96
CA MET A 81 -10.87 4.72 2.56
C MET A 81 -10.78 3.62 1.48
N ASP A 82 -11.58 3.72 0.42
CA ASP A 82 -11.55 2.79 -0.71
C ASP A 82 -10.17 2.80 -1.40
N LEU A 83 -9.62 3.99 -1.65
CA LEU A 83 -8.31 4.14 -2.30
C LEU A 83 -7.18 3.68 -1.38
N ALA A 84 -7.21 4.00 -0.09
CA ALA A 84 -6.22 3.52 0.88
C ALA A 84 -6.19 2.00 0.94
N THR A 85 -7.37 1.36 1.02
CA THR A 85 -7.51 -0.11 1.03
C THR A 85 -6.93 -0.71 -0.26
N THR A 86 -7.21 -0.08 -1.40
CA THR A 86 -6.69 -0.50 -2.70
C THR A 86 -5.16 -0.44 -2.74
N LEU A 87 -4.56 0.65 -2.26
CA LEU A 87 -3.10 0.84 -2.24
C LEU A 87 -2.40 -0.18 -1.32
N ILE A 88 -2.97 -0.46 -0.14
CA ILE A 88 -2.45 -1.51 0.75
C ILE A 88 -2.56 -2.90 0.10
N THR A 89 -3.67 -3.18 -0.57
CA THR A 89 -3.88 -4.45 -1.29
C THR A 89 -2.85 -4.62 -2.42
N LEU A 90 -2.62 -3.57 -3.20
CA LEU A 90 -1.60 -3.56 -4.24
C LEU A 90 -0.20 -3.82 -3.67
N LEU A 91 0.16 -3.18 -2.55
CA LEU A 91 1.42 -3.43 -1.86
C LEU A 91 1.57 -4.91 -1.44
N GLN A 92 0.55 -5.50 -0.81
CA GLN A 92 0.62 -6.90 -0.40
C GLN A 92 0.71 -7.86 -1.60
N GLY A 93 -0.03 -7.59 -2.67
CA GLY A 93 0.08 -8.33 -3.92
C GLY A 93 1.46 -8.21 -4.55
N ALA A 94 2.08 -7.03 -4.49
CA ALA A 94 3.42 -6.79 -5.02
C ALA A 94 4.48 -7.64 -4.32
N HIS A 95 4.41 -7.77 -2.98
CA HIS A 95 5.29 -8.67 -2.24
C HIS A 95 5.23 -10.11 -2.78
N VAL A 96 4.02 -10.62 -3.04
CA VAL A 96 3.80 -11.98 -3.56
C VAL A 96 4.34 -12.12 -4.98
N LEU A 97 3.95 -11.21 -5.88
CA LEU A 97 4.31 -11.31 -7.30
C LEU A 97 5.80 -11.08 -7.55
N CYS A 98 6.41 -10.08 -6.91
CA CYS A 98 7.84 -9.80 -7.06
C CYS A 98 8.70 -10.93 -6.48
N ARG A 99 8.29 -11.52 -5.36
CA ARG A 99 8.96 -12.70 -4.81
C ARG A 99 8.87 -13.89 -5.76
N ALA A 100 7.69 -14.15 -6.33
CA ALA A 100 7.50 -15.24 -7.29
C ALA A 100 8.31 -15.03 -8.57
N ALA A 101 8.43 -13.79 -9.04
CA ALA A 101 9.21 -13.43 -10.23
C ALA A 101 10.73 -13.35 -9.97
N GLY A 102 11.15 -13.20 -8.72
CA GLY A 102 12.54 -12.93 -8.35
C GLY A 102 13.06 -11.57 -8.83
N ASN A 103 12.16 -10.61 -9.15
CA ASN A 103 12.52 -9.27 -9.60
C ASN A 103 11.39 -8.25 -9.31
N ILE A 104 11.67 -6.96 -9.50
CA ILE A 104 10.76 -5.84 -9.20
C ILE A 104 9.74 -5.53 -10.32
N GLU A 105 9.84 -6.16 -11.49
CA GLU A 105 9.00 -5.79 -12.64
C GLU A 105 7.48 -5.86 -12.39
N PRO A 106 6.93 -6.82 -11.61
CA PRO A 106 5.51 -6.83 -11.29
C PRO A 106 5.05 -5.57 -10.56
N PHE A 107 5.88 -5.04 -9.64
CA PHE A 107 5.62 -3.78 -8.96
C PHE A 107 5.58 -2.62 -9.96
N ASP A 108 6.58 -2.51 -10.84
CA ASP A 108 6.65 -1.42 -11.81
C ASP A 108 5.42 -1.41 -12.75
N ARG A 109 4.90 -2.59 -13.10
CA ARG A 109 3.66 -2.72 -13.90
C ARG A 109 2.43 -2.22 -13.13
N MET A 110 2.24 -2.64 -11.88
CA MET A 110 1.10 -2.18 -11.08
C MET A 110 1.20 -0.69 -10.71
N ALA A 111 2.41 -0.18 -10.47
CA ALA A 111 2.63 1.22 -10.11
C ALA A 111 2.22 2.16 -11.25
N ARG A 112 2.56 1.81 -12.50
CA ARG A 112 2.09 2.56 -13.68
C ARG A 112 0.56 2.57 -13.78
N ALA A 113 -0.07 1.41 -13.66
CA ALA A 113 -1.53 1.30 -13.74
C ALA A 113 -2.24 2.06 -12.60
N ALA A 114 -1.73 1.96 -11.36
CA ALA A 114 -2.29 2.68 -10.22
C ALA A 114 -2.20 4.20 -10.41
N ALA A 115 -1.05 4.71 -10.87
CA ALA A 115 -0.86 6.13 -11.12
C ALA A 115 -1.81 6.64 -12.25
N GLU A 116 -1.97 5.88 -13.33
CA GLU A 116 -2.93 6.20 -14.40
C GLU A 116 -4.38 6.25 -13.90
N LEU A 117 -4.79 5.27 -13.09
CA LEU A 117 -6.14 5.22 -12.51
C LEU A 117 -6.42 6.44 -11.62
N VAL A 118 -5.48 6.81 -10.75
CA VAL A 118 -5.64 7.96 -9.85
C VAL A 118 -5.71 9.27 -10.64
N ARG A 119 -4.83 9.47 -11.63
CA ARG A 119 -4.90 10.64 -12.53
C ARG A 119 -6.25 10.73 -13.23
N SER A 120 -6.72 9.62 -13.81
CA SER A 120 -8.01 9.58 -14.50
C SER A 120 -9.21 9.91 -13.59
N ARG A 121 -9.07 9.67 -12.28
CA ARG A 121 -10.12 9.92 -11.29
C ARG A 121 -10.12 11.37 -10.80
N PHE A 122 -8.94 11.95 -10.53
CA PHE A 122 -8.80 13.20 -9.78
C PHE A 122 -8.26 14.40 -10.59
N GLU A 123 -7.76 14.22 -11.81
CA GLU A 123 -7.27 15.31 -12.67
C GLU A 123 -8.25 15.67 -13.81
N ARG A 124 -9.53 15.31 -13.70
CA ARG A 124 -10.56 15.67 -14.68
C ARG A 124 -11.20 17.02 -14.41
#